data_AF-A0A2R6Q872-F1
#
_entry.id   AF-A0A2R6Q872-F1
#
_cell.length_a   1.000
_cell.length_b   1.000
_cell.length_c   1.000
_cell.angle_alpha   90.00
_cell.angle_beta   90.00
_cell.angle_gamma   90.00
#
_symmetry.space_group_name_H-M   'P 1'
#
loop_
_entity.id
_entity.type
_entity.pdbx_description
1 polymer ?
#
loop_
_entity_poly.entity_id
_entity_poly.type
_entity_poly.pdbx_seq_one_letter_code
_entity_poly.pdbx_strand_id
1 'polypeptide(L)'
;MIVQGTLPRWMGFLWALMGFPYVQTNMICLFERYAGDISWRHSELPFSNYVIRESRSRPKVTLVARMAASVGNYDYIFDWEFQTDGLISIKVGLSGMLMVKGSPYENLQQVSKKNDMTGPLVSENVIGVVHDHFITFHLDMDINGVDNSFVKVNLEKKKTVPGQSPRKSYLKAKRKVAKTEDDARLKLKLSDPTEFHLVNPLKQSRLGNSI
;
A
#
# COMPACT_ATOMS: atom_id res chain seq x y z
N MET A 1 -7.46 1.61 21.36
CA MET A 1 -6.42 2.49 20.79
C MET A 1 -6.63 3.86 21.41
N ILE A 2 -5.85 4.21 22.44
CA ILE A 2 -6.01 5.50 23.13
C ILE A 2 -5.27 6.53 22.28
N VAL A 3 -6.01 7.36 21.53
CA VAL A 3 -5.47 8.61 20.98
C VAL A 3 -5.50 9.62 22.13
N GLN A 4 -4.39 9.77 22.83
CA GLN A 4 -4.25 10.78 23.88
C GLN A 4 -3.90 12.12 23.22
N GLY A 5 -4.86 13.07 23.21
CA GLY A 5 -4.66 14.46 22.81
C GLY A 5 -5.48 14.93 21.61
N THR A 6 -5.73 16.24 21.54
CA THR A 6 -6.28 16.93 20.36
C THR A 6 -5.27 16.85 19.22
N LEU A 7 -5.59 16.06 18.19
CA LEU A 7 -4.73 15.95 17.01
C LEU A 7 -4.61 17.31 16.32
N PRO A 8 -3.42 17.71 15.83
CA PRO A 8 -3.31 18.85 14.93
C PRO A 8 -4.14 18.57 13.68
N ARG A 9 -5.01 19.54 13.37
CA ARG A 9 -5.96 19.47 12.27
C ARG A 9 -5.77 20.68 11.38
N TRP A 10 -5.73 20.42 10.08
CA TRP A 10 -5.56 21.45 9.07
C TRP A 10 -6.90 21.76 8.42
N MET A 11 -7.12 23.04 8.15
CA MET A 11 -8.26 23.55 7.41
C MET A 11 -7.89 23.63 5.93
N GLY A 12 -8.85 23.38 5.05
CA GLY A 12 -8.68 23.61 3.61
C GLY A 12 -9.73 24.58 3.08
N PHE A 13 -9.44 25.15 1.92
CA PHE A 13 -10.34 26.03 1.19
C PHE A 13 -10.83 25.31 -0.06
N LEU A 14 -12.14 25.24 -0.21
CA LEU A 14 -12.83 24.75 -1.40
C LEU A 14 -13.52 25.93 -2.07
N TRP A 15 -13.89 25.79 -3.35
CA TRP A 15 -14.61 26.84 -4.07
C TRP A 15 -16.05 26.40 -4.30
N ALA A 16 -17.00 27.24 -3.92
CA ALA A 16 -18.40 27.05 -4.27
C ALA A 16 -18.61 27.25 -5.77
N LEU A 17 -19.74 26.77 -6.30
CA LEU A 17 -20.13 26.93 -7.72
C LEU A 17 -20.10 28.39 -8.21
N MET A 18 -20.28 29.34 -7.31
CA MET A 18 -20.29 30.79 -7.59
C MET A 18 -18.91 31.45 -7.40
N GLY A 19 -17.84 30.67 -7.18
CA GLY A 19 -16.48 31.17 -7.01
C GLY A 19 -16.19 31.78 -5.62
N PHE A 20 -17.08 31.62 -4.64
CA PHE A 20 -16.81 32.03 -3.26
C PHE A 20 -15.98 30.96 -2.54
N PRO A 21 -15.00 31.36 -1.71
CA PRO A 21 -14.24 30.41 -0.90
C PRO A 21 -15.13 29.84 0.22
N TYR A 22 -15.08 28.53 0.37
CA TYR A 22 -15.70 27.77 1.45
C TYR A 22 -14.60 27.15 2.30
N VAL A 23 -14.63 27.44 3.60
CA VAL A 23 -13.65 26.92 4.55
C VAL A 23 -14.14 25.60 5.10
N GLN A 24 -13.39 24.53 4.85
CA GLN A 24 -13.64 23.24 5.48
C GLN A 24 -12.62 23.00 6.59
N THR A 25 -13.13 22.92 7.82
CA THR A 25 -12.29 22.63 8.98
C THR A 25 -11.94 21.14 9.03
N ASN A 26 -10.82 20.80 9.66
CA ASN A 26 -10.45 19.42 9.98
C ASN A 26 -10.36 18.49 8.76
N MET A 27 -9.90 19.00 7.61
CA MET A 27 -9.76 18.20 6.38
C MET A 27 -8.66 17.16 6.47
N ILE A 28 -7.56 17.51 7.14
CA ILE A 28 -6.42 16.61 7.33
C ILE A 28 -6.08 16.59 8.81
N CYS A 29 -5.90 15.40 9.38
CA CYS A 29 -5.31 15.24 10.70
C CYS A 29 -3.91 14.62 10.58
N LEU A 30 -3.01 15.08 11.44
CA LEU A 30 -1.64 14.60 11.52
C LEU A 30 -1.41 14.03 12.93
N PHE A 31 -0.90 12.81 13.04
CA PHE A 31 -0.66 12.20 14.34
C PHE A 31 0.42 11.14 14.32
N GLU A 32 1.09 10.96 15.45
CA GLU A 32 2.00 9.85 15.65
C GLU A 32 1.23 8.63 16.14
N ARG A 33 1.54 7.47 15.56
CA ARG A 33 0.96 6.19 15.92
C ARG A 33 2.01 5.30 16.60
N TYR A 34 1.68 4.90 17.82
CA TYR A 34 2.41 3.92 18.62
C TYR A 34 1.61 2.60 18.65
N ALA A 35 1.61 1.86 17.55
CA ALA A 35 0.81 0.63 17.43
C ALA A 35 1.45 -0.61 18.10
N GLY A 36 2.63 -0.44 18.72
CA GLY A 36 3.43 -1.56 19.22
C GLY A 36 4.27 -2.24 18.13
N ASP A 37 4.32 -1.65 16.94
CA ASP A 37 5.15 -2.13 15.84
C ASP A 37 6.64 -2.11 16.22
N ILE A 38 7.36 -3.16 15.83
CA ILE A 38 8.79 -3.30 16.06
C ILE A 38 9.53 -2.77 14.83
N SER A 39 10.41 -1.78 15.02
CA SER A 39 11.28 -1.26 13.95
C SER A 39 12.31 -2.32 13.55
N TRP A 40 13.03 -2.86 14.53
CA TRP A 40 13.89 -4.03 14.36
C TRP A 40 14.12 -4.71 15.71
N ARG A 41 14.42 -6.01 15.68
CA ARG A 41 14.84 -6.77 16.85
C ARG A 41 15.91 -7.79 16.48
N HIS A 42 16.85 -8.03 17.40
CA HIS A 42 17.83 -9.10 17.29
C HIS A 42 18.09 -9.73 18.66
N SER A 43 18.25 -11.05 18.67
CA SER A 43 18.65 -11.82 19.84
C SER A 43 19.79 -12.73 19.40
N GLU A 44 20.98 -12.49 19.92
CA GLU A 44 22.16 -13.26 19.54
C GLU A 44 22.32 -14.49 20.43
N LEU A 45 22.79 -15.60 19.84
CA LEU A 45 23.10 -16.79 20.61
C LEU A 45 24.45 -16.60 21.33
N PRO A 46 24.65 -17.23 22.50
CA PRO A 46 25.92 -17.14 23.20
C PRO A 46 27.05 -17.68 22.31
N PHE A 47 28.02 -16.84 21.97
CA PHE A 47 29.29 -17.28 21.40
C PHE A 47 30.26 -17.65 22.54
N SER A 48 31.11 -18.65 22.34
CA SER A 48 32.07 -19.07 23.38
C SER A 48 32.88 -17.85 23.84
N ASN A 49 32.79 -17.56 25.14
CA ASN A 49 33.42 -16.44 25.88
C ASN A 49 32.64 -15.12 25.97
N TYR A 50 31.42 -15.00 25.42
CA TYR A 50 30.57 -13.82 25.63
C TYR A 50 29.17 -14.21 26.11
N VAL A 51 28.85 -13.83 27.36
CA VAL A 51 27.48 -13.92 27.88
C VAL A 51 26.68 -12.76 27.30
N ILE A 52 25.99 -12.99 26.19
CA ILE A 52 25.09 -11.99 25.62
C ILE A 52 23.78 -12.02 26.40
N ARG A 53 23.57 -11.00 27.26
CA ARG A 53 22.37 -10.87 28.12
C ARG A 53 21.27 -10.00 27.50
N GLU A 54 21.52 -9.40 26.34
CA GLU A 54 20.66 -8.36 25.78
C GLU A 54 20.06 -8.78 24.43
N SER A 55 18.76 -9.06 24.42
CA SER A 55 17.95 -8.97 23.21
C SER A 55 17.66 -7.49 22.95
N ARG A 56 18.01 -6.97 21.77
CA ARG A 56 17.72 -5.58 21.40
C ARG A 56 16.45 -5.52 20.59
N SER A 57 15.54 -4.63 20.95
CA SER A 57 14.32 -4.32 20.22
C SER A 57 14.15 -2.81 20.19
N ARG A 58 13.78 -2.25 19.04
CA ARG A 58 13.45 -0.83 18.90
C ARG A 58 11.99 -0.68 18.50
N PRO A 59 11.21 0.15 19.23
CA PRO A 59 9.83 0.43 18.85
C PRO A 59 9.82 1.30 17.60
N LYS A 60 8.75 1.17 16.82
CA LYS A 60 8.49 1.97 15.62
C LYS A 60 7.48 3.06 15.94
N VAL A 61 7.78 4.28 15.51
CA VAL A 61 6.85 5.42 15.54
C VAL A 61 6.53 5.78 14.11
N THR A 62 5.24 5.89 13.80
CA THR A 62 4.76 6.20 12.45
C THR A 62 4.01 7.52 12.48
N LEU A 63 4.41 8.48 11.64
CA LEU A 63 3.65 9.70 11.43
C LEU A 63 2.57 9.43 10.38
N VAL A 64 1.32 9.71 10.71
CA VAL A 64 0.17 9.46 9.83
C VAL A 64 -0.50 10.78 9.48
N ALA A 65 -0.57 11.08 8.19
CA ALA A 65 -1.41 12.14 7.65
C ALA A 65 -2.67 11.49 7.07
N ARG A 66 -3.84 11.76 7.67
CA ARG A 66 -5.11 11.16 7.30
C ARG A 66 -6.08 12.20 6.74
N MET A 67 -6.72 11.85 5.65
CA MET A 67 -7.93 12.53 5.14
C MET A 67 -9.07 11.54 4.99
N ALA A 68 -10.30 12.02 5.11
CA ALA A 68 -11.50 11.25 4.82
C ALA A 68 -12.38 12.04 3.86
N ALA A 69 -12.91 11.37 2.84
CA ALA A 69 -13.78 11.95 1.85
C ALA A 69 -15.03 11.08 1.69
N SER A 70 -16.20 11.69 1.85
CA SER A 70 -17.49 11.03 1.66
C SER A 70 -18.06 11.45 0.30
N VAL A 71 -18.41 10.47 -0.54
CA VAL A 71 -19.04 10.69 -1.85
C VAL A 71 -20.31 9.87 -1.92
N GLY A 72 -21.45 10.52 -1.77
CA GLY A 72 -22.74 9.85 -1.70
C GLY A 72 -22.80 8.87 -0.53
N ASN A 73 -22.94 7.58 -0.83
CA ASN A 73 -23.00 6.50 0.16
C ASN A 73 -21.62 5.95 0.58
N TYR A 74 -20.52 6.39 -0.03
CA TYR A 74 -19.19 5.85 0.23
C TYR A 74 -18.34 6.77 1.09
N ASP A 75 -17.55 6.19 1.99
CA ASP A 75 -16.53 6.88 2.76
C ASP A 75 -15.14 6.30 2.44
N TYR A 76 -14.26 7.15 1.92
CA TYR A 76 -12.88 6.82 1.60
C TYR A 76 -11.94 7.47 2.62
N ILE A 77 -11.11 6.66 3.26
CA ILE A 77 -10.12 7.11 4.23
C ILE A 77 -8.73 6.89 3.65
N PHE A 78 -7.98 7.96 3.42
CA PHE A 78 -6.63 7.91 2.88
C PHE A 78 -5.62 8.23 3.98
N ASP A 79 -4.74 7.27 4.26
CA ASP A 79 -3.65 7.41 5.20
C ASP A 79 -2.31 7.40 4.46
N TRP A 80 -1.55 8.47 4.62
CA TRP A 80 -0.14 8.53 4.28
C TRP A 80 0.68 8.30 5.54
N GLU A 81 1.34 7.14 5.60
CA GLU A 81 2.14 6.71 6.73
C GLU A 81 3.64 6.90 6.42
N PHE A 82 4.31 7.73 7.21
CA PHE A 82 5.74 7.98 7.14
C PHE A 82 6.44 7.32 8.32
N GLN A 83 7.45 6.52 8.02
CA GLN A 83 8.15 5.71 9.01
C GLN A 83 9.61 6.12 9.08
N THR A 84 10.21 5.97 10.26
CA THR A 84 11.59 6.43 10.54
C THR A 84 12.67 5.64 9.81
N ASP A 85 12.34 4.48 9.25
CA ASP A 85 13.20 3.67 8.39
C ASP A 85 13.15 4.09 6.91
N GLY A 86 12.39 5.16 6.59
CA GLY A 86 12.23 5.69 5.23
C GLY A 86 11.08 5.06 4.45
N LEU A 87 10.32 4.13 5.04
CA LEU A 87 9.15 3.56 4.37
C LEU A 87 7.99 4.57 4.36
N ILE A 88 7.45 4.80 3.16
CA ILE A 88 6.19 5.51 2.95
C ILE A 88 5.15 4.48 2.55
N SER A 89 4.04 4.39 3.29
CA SER A 89 2.93 3.48 3.00
C SER A 89 1.65 4.28 2.82
N ILE A 90 0.96 4.03 1.70
CA ILE A 90 -0.35 4.60 1.44
C ILE A 90 -1.38 3.51 1.73
N LYS A 91 -2.36 3.81 2.58
CA LYS A 91 -3.48 2.92 2.87
C LYS A 91 -4.80 3.60 2.53
N VAL A 92 -5.69 2.84 1.91
CA VAL A 92 -7.04 3.27 1.60
C VAL A 92 -8.02 2.39 2.38
N GLY A 93 -8.79 3.00 3.27
CA GLY A 93 -9.91 2.38 3.95
C GLY A 93 -11.21 2.69 3.20
N LEU A 94 -12.06 1.67 3.03
CA LEU A 94 -13.40 1.81 2.48
C LEU A 94 -14.43 1.58 3.59
N SER A 95 -15.37 2.51 3.74
CA SER A 95 -16.48 2.43 4.68
C SER A 95 -17.75 3.05 4.04
N GLY A 96 -18.73 3.36 4.88
CA GLY A 96 -20.01 3.95 4.46
C GLY A 96 -21.13 2.93 4.34
N MET A 97 -22.06 3.18 3.43
CA MET A 97 -23.27 2.39 3.20
C MET A 97 -23.24 1.71 1.83
N LEU A 98 -23.78 0.49 1.75
CA LEU A 98 -23.91 -0.21 0.48
C LEU A 98 -24.87 0.53 -0.46
N MET A 99 -24.50 0.62 -1.74
CA MET A 99 -25.45 0.96 -2.79
C MET A 99 -26.35 -0.25 -3.04
N VAL A 100 -27.65 -0.04 -2.85
CA VAL A 100 -28.63 -1.12 -2.85
C VAL A 100 -29.67 -0.97 -3.95
N LYS A 101 -30.16 -2.12 -4.41
CA LYS A 101 -31.31 -2.23 -5.30
C LYS A 101 -32.45 -2.91 -4.55
N GLY A 102 -33.63 -2.28 -4.56
CA GLY A 102 -34.85 -2.88 -4.02
C GLY A 102 -35.25 -4.14 -4.80
N SER A 103 -35.71 -5.16 -4.09
CA SER A 103 -36.18 -6.42 -4.67
C SER A 103 -37.43 -6.94 -3.96
N PRO A 104 -38.29 -7.72 -4.62
CA PRO A 104 -39.44 -8.35 -3.97
C PRO A 104 -39.05 -9.56 -3.11
N TYR A 105 -37.77 -9.92 -3.02
CA TYR A 105 -37.31 -11.13 -2.34
C TYR A 105 -36.98 -10.85 -0.88
N GLU A 106 -37.64 -11.55 0.03
CA GLU A 106 -37.32 -11.59 1.46
C GLU A 106 -36.22 -12.61 1.76
N ASN A 107 -36.13 -13.68 0.97
CA ASN A 107 -35.13 -14.72 1.15
C ASN A 107 -34.65 -15.33 -0.18
N LEU A 108 -33.52 -16.03 -0.13
CA LEU A 108 -32.89 -16.66 -1.29
C LEU A 108 -33.69 -17.84 -1.88
N GLN A 109 -34.73 -18.33 -1.20
CA GLN A 109 -35.58 -19.42 -1.71
C GLN A 109 -36.61 -18.89 -2.71
N GLN A 110 -37.02 -17.64 -2.58
CA GLN A 110 -37.94 -16.95 -3.50
C GLN A 110 -37.27 -16.58 -4.84
N VAL A 111 -35.93 -16.66 -4.93
CA VAL A 111 -35.17 -16.33 -6.13
C VAL A 111 -35.16 -17.51 -7.09
N SER A 112 -35.99 -17.46 -8.13
CA SER A 112 -36.15 -18.55 -9.11
C SER A 112 -34.90 -18.75 -10.00
N LYS A 113 -34.15 -17.68 -10.29
CA LYS A 113 -32.92 -17.71 -11.09
C LYS A 113 -31.79 -16.97 -10.39
N LYS A 114 -31.13 -17.66 -9.45
CA LYS A 114 -30.04 -17.08 -8.64
C LYS A 114 -28.87 -16.54 -9.49
N ASN A 115 -28.61 -17.14 -10.65
CA ASN A 115 -27.52 -16.74 -11.54
C ASN A 115 -27.79 -15.40 -12.26
N ASP A 116 -29.03 -14.93 -12.30
CA ASP A 116 -29.40 -13.68 -12.96
C ASP A 116 -29.35 -12.49 -11.97
N MET A 117 -28.99 -12.71 -10.70
CA MET A 117 -28.88 -11.65 -9.72
C MET A 117 -27.66 -10.76 -9.98
N THR A 118 -27.88 -9.45 -9.95
CA THR A 118 -26.82 -8.42 -10.07
C THR A 118 -25.93 -8.31 -8.83
N GLY A 119 -26.18 -9.12 -7.81
CA GLY A 119 -25.41 -9.22 -6.57
C GLY A 119 -26.15 -9.97 -5.47
N PRO A 120 -25.53 -10.12 -4.28
CA PRO A 120 -26.12 -10.86 -3.16
C PRO A 120 -27.34 -10.14 -2.56
N LEU A 121 -28.31 -10.92 -2.08
CA LEU A 121 -29.37 -10.43 -1.19
C LEU A 121 -28.75 -10.25 0.20
N VAL A 122 -28.62 -9.00 0.66
CA VAL A 122 -27.94 -8.64 1.92
C VAL A 122 -28.92 -8.42 3.07
N SER A 123 -30.18 -8.16 2.76
CA SER A 123 -31.30 -8.07 3.70
C SER A 123 -32.61 -8.36 2.96
N GLU A 124 -33.71 -8.48 3.70
CA GLU A 124 -35.06 -8.60 3.13
C GLU A 124 -35.29 -7.44 2.16
N ASN A 125 -35.70 -7.75 0.94
CA ASN A 125 -35.95 -6.80 -0.13
C ASN A 125 -34.74 -5.99 -0.62
N VAL A 126 -33.51 -6.33 -0.22
CA VAL A 126 -32.31 -5.50 -0.48
C VAL A 126 -31.20 -6.32 -1.14
N ILE A 127 -30.91 -6.00 -2.40
CA ILE A 127 -29.78 -6.55 -3.16
C ILE A 127 -28.60 -5.57 -3.11
N GLY A 128 -27.43 -6.04 -2.67
CA GLY A 128 -26.18 -5.30 -2.79
C GLY A 128 -25.62 -5.46 -4.20
N VAL A 129 -25.53 -4.39 -4.99
CA VAL A 129 -25.08 -4.47 -6.38
C VAL A 129 -23.56 -4.65 -6.42
N VAL A 130 -23.07 -5.61 -7.22
CA VAL A 130 -21.63 -5.82 -7.41
C VAL A 130 -21.05 -4.63 -8.18
N HIS A 131 -19.96 -4.07 -7.66
CA HIS A 131 -19.24 -2.96 -8.26
C HIS A 131 -17.77 -2.97 -7.80
N ASP A 132 -16.93 -2.25 -8.54
CA ASP A 132 -15.49 -2.16 -8.28
C ASP A 132 -15.10 -0.76 -7.80
N HIS A 133 -14.00 -0.70 -7.04
CA HIS A 133 -13.36 0.54 -6.61
C HIS A 133 -11.94 0.57 -7.15
N PHE A 134 -11.66 1.46 -8.10
CA PHE A 134 -10.32 1.66 -8.65
C PHE A 134 -9.74 2.98 -8.14
N ILE A 135 -8.63 2.88 -7.40
CA ILE A 135 -7.89 4.03 -6.90
C ILE A 135 -6.58 4.14 -7.67
N THR A 136 -6.31 5.31 -8.24
CA THR A 136 -5.07 5.61 -8.94
C THR A 136 -4.32 6.72 -8.22
N PHE A 137 -3.01 6.54 -8.07
CA PHE A 137 -2.12 7.55 -7.49
C PHE A 137 -1.24 8.14 -8.56
N HIS A 138 -1.06 9.45 -8.50
CA HIS A 138 0.03 10.13 -9.18
C HIS A 138 1.20 10.23 -8.20
N LEU A 139 2.28 9.52 -8.48
CA LEU A 139 3.51 9.53 -7.69
C LEU A 139 4.61 10.12 -8.56
N ASP A 140 4.84 11.42 -8.38
CA ASP A 140 5.98 12.11 -8.97
C ASP A 140 7.18 11.93 -8.03
N MET A 141 8.20 11.24 -8.51
CA MET A 141 9.24 10.68 -7.67
C MET A 141 10.60 11.20 -8.12
N ASP A 142 11.22 12.01 -7.27
CA ASP A 142 12.56 12.56 -7.46
C ASP A 142 13.58 11.89 -6.52
N ILE A 143 14.00 10.68 -6.87
CA ILE A 143 15.00 9.94 -6.09
C ILE A 143 16.36 10.65 -6.23
N ASN A 144 16.73 11.45 -5.22
CA ASN A 144 18.00 12.18 -5.17
C ASN A 144 18.26 13.06 -6.42
N GLY A 145 17.18 13.59 -7.01
CA GLY A 145 17.16 14.36 -8.26
C GLY A 145 16.10 13.84 -9.24
N VAL A 146 15.90 14.59 -10.33
CA VAL A 146 14.86 14.34 -11.35
C VAL A 146 15.22 13.25 -12.37
N ASP A 147 16.52 12.98 -12.55
CA ASP A 147 17.01 11.99 -13.51
C ASP A 147 16.86 10.57 -12.94
N ASN A 148 15.69 9.98 -13.10
CA ASN A 148 15.35 8.66 -12.58
C ASN A 148 15.10 7.63 -13.69
N SER A 149 15.14 6.35 -13.32
CA SER A 149 14.89 5.23 -14.22
C SER A 149 14.08 4.15 -13.52
N PHE A 150 13.11 3.61 -14.24
CA PHE A 150 12.28 2.51 -13.75
C PHE A 150 12.94 1.16 -14.06
N VAL A 151 13.12 0.32 -13.04
CA VAL A 151 13.83 -0.96 -13.12
C VAL A 151 12.94 -2.09 -12.62
N LYS A 152 12.77 -3.09 -13.47
CA LYS A 152 12.14 -4.37 -13.12
C LYS A 152 13.21 -5.34 -12.65
N VAL A 153 13.05 -5.91 -11.47
CA VAL A 153 13.95 -6.91 -10.90
C VAL A 153 13.22 -8.24 -10.79
N ASN A 154 13.36 -9.07 -11.83
CA ASN A 154 12.74 -10.39 -11.88
C ASN A 154 13.55 -11.40 -11.07
N LEU A 155 12.88 -12.21 -10.25
CA LEU A 155 13.48 -13.31 -9.51
C LEU A 155 13.36 -14.61 -10.34
N GLU A 156 14.37 -14.90 -11.14
CA GLU A 156 14.37 -16.04 -12.06
C GLU A 156 15.05 -17.28 -11.44
N LYS A 157 14.42 -18.45 -11.57
CA LYS A 157 15.03 -19.73 -11.20
C LYS A 157 16.06 -20.13 -12.25
N LYS A 158 17.32 -20.26 -11.84
CA LYS A 158 18.41 -20.74 -12.68
C LYS A 158 18.82 -22.15 -12.28
N LYS A 159 18.84 -23.07 -13.26
CA LYS A 159 19.37 -24.43 -13.09
C LYS A 159 20.90 -24.37 -13.04
N THR A 160 21.49 -25.19 -12.17
CA THR A 160 22.94 -25.36 -12.10
C THR A 160 23.42 -26.27 -13.23
N VAL A 161 24.65 -26.07 -13.67
CA VAL A 161 25.29 -26.96 -14.63
C VAL A 161 25.67 -28.26 -13.91
N PRO A 162 25.44 -29.44 -14.52
CA PRO A 162 25.88 -30.71 -13.95
C PRO A 162 27.37 -30.68 -13.59
N GLY A 163 27.73 -31.13 -12.39
CA GLY A 163 29.11 -31.18 -11.90
C GLY A 163 29.65 -29.91 -11.23
N GLN A 164 29.00 -28.75 -11.36
CA GLN A 164 29.46 -27.51 -10.70
C GLN A 164 28.98 -27.36 -9.25
N SER A 165 27.84 -27.94 -8.89
CA SER A 165 27.27 -27.81 -7.55
C SER A 165 26.39 -29.02 -7.22
N PRO A 166 26.35 -29.46 -5.95
CA PRO A 166 25.36 -30.42 -5.47
C PRO A 166 23.92 -29.90 -5.55
N ARG A 167 23.74 -28.58 -5.57
CA ARG A 167 22.41 -27.93 -5.70
C ARG A 167 21.93 -28.04 -7.14
N LYS A 168 20.65 -28.34 -7.35
CA LYS A 168 20.01 -28.42 -8.69
C LYS A 168 19.62 -27.06 -9.28
N SER A 169 19.41 -26.04 -8.44
CA SER A 169 19.01 -24.70 -8.86
C SER A 169 19.20 -23.65 -7.77
N TYR A 170 19.12 -22.38 -8.17
CA TYR A 170 19.08 -21.22 -7.29
C TYR A 170 18.20 -20.11 -7.92
N LEU A 171 17.86 -19.09 -7.12
CA LEU A 171 17.20 -17.88 -7.61
C LEU A 171 18.24 -16.82 -7.95
N LYS A 172 18.03 -16.11 -9.05
CA LYS A 172 18.87 -15.01 -9.49
C LYS A 172 17.98 -13.79 -9.79
N ALA A 173 18.36 -12.64 -9.25
CA ALA A 173 17.77 -11.38 -9.63
C ALA A 173 18.29 -10.93 -11.01
N LYS A 174 17.38 -10.64 -11.93
CA LYS A 174 17.68 -10.08 -13.25
C LYS A 174 17.03 -8.72 -13.37
N ARG A 175 17.84 -7.70 -13.61
CA ARG A 175 17.41 -6.31 -13.71
C ARG A 175 17.17 -5.93 -15.17
N LYS A 176 16.03 -5.32 -15.47
CA LYS A 176 15.70 -4.74 -16.78
C LYS A 176 15.22 -3.30 -16.57
N VAL A 177 15.99 -2.35 -17.10
CA VAL A 177 15.59 -0.93 -17.14
C VAL A 177 14.53 -0.75 -18.24
N ALA A 178 13.42 -0.10 -17.91
CA ALA A 178 12.42 0.31 -18.90
C ALA A 178 12.99 1.47 -19.73
N LYS A 179 12.99 1.33 -21.06
CA LYS A 179 13.52 2.36 -21.97
C LYS A 179 12.43 3.27 -22.53
N THR A 180 11.18 2.82 -22.43
CA THR A 180 9.99 3.49 -22.97
C THR A 180 8.86 3.39 -21.96
N GLU A 181 7.84 4.21 -22.12
CA GLU A 181 6.64 4.15 -21.29
C GLU A 181 5.91 2.81 -21.41
N ASP A 182 5.92 2.19 -22.60
CA ASP A 182 5.28 0.89 -22.83
C ASP A 182 6.01 -0.23 -22.06
N ASP A 183 7.35 -0.18 -21.98
CA ASP A 183 8.12 -1.08 -21.12
C ASP A 183 7.75 -0.96 -19.63
N ALA A 184 7.26 0.21 -19.20
CA ALA A 184 6.86 0.50 -17.83
C ALA A 184 5.38 0.18 -17.55
N ARG A 185 4.61 -0.28 -18.54
CA ARG A 185 3.24 -0.80 -18.32
C ARG A 185 3.31 -2.19 -17.71
N LEU A 186 2.69 -2.37 -16.55
CA LEU A 186 2.79 -3.60 -15.78
C LEU A 186 1.43 -4.25 -15.57
N LYS A 187 1.40 -5.56 -15.73
CA LYS A 187 0.33 -6.41 -15.21
C LYS A 187 0.91 -7.27 -14.10
N LEU A 188 0.51 -6.99 -12.86
CA LEU A 188 0.96 -7.75 -11.70
C LEU A 188 0.52 -9.20 -11.84
N LYS A 189 1.46 -10.13 -11.64
CA LYS A 189 1.23 -11.58 -11.71
C LYS A 189 1.86 -12.25 -10.50
N LEU A 190 1.07 -12.97 -9.71
CA LEU A 190 1.57 -13.73 -8.57
C LEU A 190 2.54 -14.85 -8.98
N SER A 191 2.45 -15.34 -10.22
CA SER A 191 3.33 -16.38 -10.77
C SER A 191 4.69 -15.87 -11.26
N ASP A 192 4.91 -14.55 -11.35
CA ASP A 192 6.13 -13.94 -11.84
C ASP A 192 6.69 -12.95 -10.80
N PRO A 193 7.43 -13.45 -9.79
CA PRO A 193 7.91 -12.63 -8.68
C PRO A 193 8.89 -11.56 -9.18
N THR A 194 8.45 -10.31 -9.07
CA THR A 194 9.17 -9.14 -9.60
C THR A 194 9.12 -8.02 -8.59
N GLU A 195 10.26 -7.39 -8.33
CA GLU A 195 10.33 -6.12 -7.62
C GLU A 195 10.42 -4.96 -8.62
N PHE A 196 9.84 -3.83 -8.25
CA PHE A 196 9.83 -2.61 -9.05
C PHE A 196 10.58 -1.53 -8.31
N HIS A 197 11.68 -1.08 -8.90
CA HIS A 197 12.53 -0.06 -8.30
C HIS A 197 12.48 1.18 -9.18
N LEU A 198 12.39 2.35 -8.57
CA LEU A 198 12.74 3.61 -9.20
C LEU A 198 14.10 4.02 -8.63
N VAL A 199 15.06 4.26 -9.51
CA VAL A 199 16.45 4.52 -9.11
C VAL A 199 17.00 5.74 -9.84
N ASN A 200 17.98 6.38 -9.23
CA ASN A 200 18.80 7.39 -9.86
C ASN A 200 20.10 6.76 -10.37
N PRO A 201 20.28 6.58 -11.69
CA PRO A 201 21.48 5.96 -12.23
C PRO A 201 22.75 6.82 -12.06
N LEU A 202 22.60 8.13 -11.82
CA LEU A 202 23.70 9.08 -11.65
C LEU A 202 24.21 9.15 -10.20
N LYS A 203 23.49 8.57 -9.24
CA LYS A 203 23.84 8.56 -7.82
C LYS A 203 24.05 7.13 -7.35
N GLN A 204 25.16 6.90 -6.67
CA GLN A 204 25.51 5.58 -6.15
C GLN A 204 25.79 5.64 -4.66
N SER A 205 25.39 4.58 -3.97
CA SER A 205 25.84 4.28 -2.62
C SER A 205 27.36 4.06 -2.60
N ARG A 206 27.95 4.05 -1.40
CA ARG A 206 29.38 3.75 -1.19
C ARG A 206 29.84 2.44 -1.85
N LEU A 207 28.94 1.47 -2.00
CA LEU A 207 29.24 0.15 -2.58
C LEU A 207 29.00 0.10 -4.11
N GLY A 208 28.62 1.21 -4.74
CA GLY A 208 28.39 1.29 -6.18
C GLY A 208 26.97 0.90 -6.63
N ASN A 209 26.05 0.57 -5.71
CA ASN A 209 24.65 0.37 -6.07
C ASN A 209 23.97 1.72 -6.34
N SER A 210 23.18 1.82 -7.41
CA SER A 210 22.31 2.97 -7.65
C SER A 210 21.37 3.21 -6.47
N ILE A 211 21.20 4.49 -6.10
CA ILE A 211 20.28 4.95 -5.05
C ILE A 211 18.87 5.02 -5.60
#